data_AF-A0A9D8G670-F1
#
_entry.id   AF-A0A9D8G670-F1
#
_cell.length_a   1.000
_cell.length_b   1.000
_cell.length_c   1.000
_cell.angle_alpha   90.00
_cell.angle_beta   90.00
_cell.angle_gamma   90.00
#
_symmetry.space_group_name_H-M   'P 1'
#
loop_
_entity.id
_entity.type
_entity.pdbx_description
1 polymer ?
#
loop_
_entity_poly.entity_id
_entity_poly.type
_entity_poly.pdbx_seq_one_letter_code
_entity_poly.pdbx_strand_id
1 'polypeptide(L)'
;MHLPIAHGEGRFTTRDPDLYAELRKNDQIAFSYCDANGSVSEQPLCTPNGSAYAIAGICNPNGNVIALMPHPERTELGDRYFRSIKGWIENTASRTTRVYAGGTDTRSAVQLAACAPALQEVFIDTIIVNNEERTVEQAARSLLSSLRLKQLKYIPVSNPAEYLSHLANFNPNKEAAYIRRQGRLYRWNPRTKTEDLSESSVLSGIKLLRRDQPYEADGDPGICFVMNGVTTQELTSQHVLEFFGNPHASTLSVLQ
;
A
#
# COMPACT_ATOMS: atom_id res chain seq x y z
N MET A 1 -17.98 -16.22 15.46
CA MET A 1 -18.32 -14.78 15.38
C MET A 1 -18.37 -14.45 13.89
N HIS A 2 -19.35 -13.70 13.41
CA HIS A 2 -19.44 -13.33 11.99
C HIS A 2 -19.10 -11.85 11.85
N LEU A 3 -17.98 -11.55 11.18
CA LEU A 3 -17.45 -10.20 11.03
C LEU A 3 -17.33 -9.83 9.54
N PRO A 4 -17.65 -8.59 9.14
CA PRO A 4 -17.43 -8.09 7.79
C PRO A 4 -15.96 -8.15 7.40
N ILE A 5 -15.70 -8.52 6.14
CA ILE A 5 -14.38 -8.53 5.52
C ILE A 5 -14.44 -7.56 4.33
N ALA A 6 -13.49 -6.62 4.24
CA ALA A 6 -13.51 -5.58 3.21
C ALA A 6 -12.09 -5.12 2.86
N HIS A 7 -11.30 -6.00 2.22
CA HIS A 7 -9.92 -5.72 1.82
C HIS A 7 -9.58 -6.34 0.46
N GLY A 8 -8.70 -5.69 -0.31
CA GLY A 8 -8.07 -6.25 -1.52
C GLY A 8 -6.74 -6.97 -1.25
N GLU A 9 -6.06 -6.59 -0.16
CA GLU A 9 -4.68 -7.02 0.15
C GLU A 9 -4.53 -7.67 1.55
N GLY A 10 -5.59 -8.28 2.08
CA GLY A 10 -5.61 -8.81 3.46
C GLY A 10 -4.95 -10.17 3.67
N ARG A 11 -4.18 -10.70 2.70
CA ARG A 11 -3.63 -12.06 2.76
C ARG A 11 -2.40 -12.13 3.66
N PHE A 12 -2.50 -12.83 4.80
CA PHE A 12 -1.32 -13.12 5.62
C PHE A 12 -0.38 -14.11 4.92
N THR A 13 0.90 -13.73 4.80
CA THR A 13 1.97 -14.54 4.22
C THR A 13 3.29 -14.26 4.94
N THR A 14 4.19 -15.23 4.93
CA THR A 14 5.53 -15.11 5.52
C THR A 14 6.56 -15.84 4.67
N ARG A 15 7.78 -15.30 4.63
CA ARG A 15 8.96 -15.97 4.05
C ARG A 15 9.73 -16.79 5.08
N ASP A 16 9.44 -16.54 6.36
CA ASP A 16 10.02 -17.25 7.49
C ASP A 16 9.20 -18.52 7.77
N PRO A 17 9.80 -19.72 7.62
CA PRO A 17 9.11 -20.99 7.86
C PRO A 17 8.80 -21.25 9.35
N ASP A 18 9.53 -20.62 10.27
CA ASP A 18 9.42 -20.87 11.71
C ASP A 18 8.41 -19.94 12.39
N LEU A 19 8.13 -18.78 11.79
CA LEU A 19 7.24 -17.75 12.35
C LEU A 19 5.87 -18.30 12.77
N TYR A 20 5.27 -19.21 11.99
CA TYR A 20 3.98 -19.78 12.36
C TYR A 20 4.05 -20.61 13.66
N ALA A 21 5.10 -21.42 13.81
CA ALA A 21 5.30 -22.23 15.00
C ALA A 21 5.54 -21.34 16.23
N GLU A 22 6.28 -20.24 16.07
CA GLU A 22 6.50 -19.25 17.13
C GLU A 22 5.19 -18.55 17.54
N LEU A 23 4.45 -18.01 16.58
CA LEU A 23 3.17 -17.35 16.83
C LEU A 23 2.18 -18.29 17.54
N ARG A 24 2.14 -19.56 17.14
CA ARG A 24 1.31 -20.57 17.78
C ARG A 24 1.78 -20.91 19.19
N LYS A 25 3.09 -21.08 19.40
CA LYS A 25 3.67 -21.39 20.72
C LYS A 25 3.43 -20.26 21.72
N ASN A 26 3.39 -19.02 21.25
CA ASN A 26 3.23 -17.83 22.07
C ASN A 26 1.76 -17.36 22.20
N ASP A 27 0.78 -18.13 21.71
CA ASP A 27 -0.64 -17.75 21.67
C ASP A 27 -0.91 -16.39 20.99
N GLN A 28 -0.11 -16.05 19.97
CA GLN A 28 -0.19 -14.77 19.26
C GLN A 28 -1.14 -14.77 18.07
N ILE A 29 -1.73 -15.93 17.72
CA ILE A 29 -2.77 -16.03 16.70
C ILE A 29 -4.11 -15.72 17.35
N ALA A 30 -4.51 -14.44 17.30
CA ALA A 30 -5.70 -13.96 17.97
C ALA A 30 -6.99 -14.40 17.26
N PHE A 31 -6.98 -14.46 15.92
CA PHE A 31 -8.14 -14.84 15.12
C PHE A 31 -7.74 -15.69 13.92
N SER A 32 -8.54 -16.71 13.64
CA SER A 32 -8.47 -17.53 12.43
C SER A 32 -9.83 -17.55 11.73
N TYR A 33 -9.82 -17.64 10.40
CA TYR A 33 -11.02 -17.95 9.62
C TYR A 33 -11.43 -19.40 9.85
N CYS A 34 -12.73 -19.63 9.93
CA CYS A 34 -13.30 -20.94 10.18
C CYS A 34 -14.63 -21.11 9.42
N ASP A 35 -15.03 -22.35 9.19
CA ASP A 35 -16.35 -22.67 8.67
C ASP A 35 -17.44 -22.46 9.73
N ALA A 36 -18.70 -22.76 9.36
CA ALA A 36 -19.85 -22.65 10.26
C ALA A 36 -19.78 -23.56 11.49
N ASN A 37 -18.97 -24.63 11.45
CA ASN A 37 -18.74 -25.56 12.56
C ASN A 37 -17.52 -25.16 13.41
N GLY A 38 -16.81 -24.09 13.04
CA GLY A 38 -15.57 -23.67 13.70
C GLY A 38 -14.31 -24.38 13.20
N SER A 39 -14.41 -25.16 12.12
CA SER A 39 -13.26 -25.86 11.55
C SER A 39 -12.39 -24.89 10.75
N VAL A 40 -11.12 -24.79 11.12
CA VAL A 40 -10.14 -23.92 10.47
C VAL A 40 -9.61 -24.62 9.21
N SER A 41 -9.58 -23.90 8.09
CA SER A 41 -9.07 -24.43 6.83
C SER A 41 -8.61 -23.32 5.91
N GLU A 42 -7.51 -23.54 5.19
CA GLU A 42 -7.01 -22.62 4.15
C GLU A 42 -7.83 -22.67 2.84
N GLN A 43 -8.83 -23.56 2.77
CA GLN A 43 -9.69 -23.67 1.59
C GLN A 43 -10.41 -22.33 1.32
N PRO A 44 -10.57 -21.91 0.06
CA PRO A 44 -11.13 -20.60 -0.28
C PRO A 44 -12.52 -20.30 0.30
N LEU A 45 -13.34 -21.34 0.51
CA LEU A 45 -14.66 -21.22 1.13
C LEU A 45 -14.59 -20.85 2.63
N CYS A 46 -13.50 -21.21 3.30
CA CYS A 46 -13.25 -20.94 4.70
C CYS A 46 -12.35 -19.70 4.88
N THR A 47 -11.26 -19.62 4.12
CA THR A 47 -10.29 -18.52 4.14
C THR A 47 -10.37 -17.72 2.84
N PRO A 48 -11.20 -16.66 2.77
CA PRO A 48 -11.55 -15.99 1.52
C PRO A 48 -10.39 -15.19 0.90
N ASN A 49 -9.37 -14.84 1.68
CA ASN A 49 -8.19 -14.11 1.21
C ASN A 49 -6.96 -15.00 0.98
N GLY A 50 -7.08 -16.31 1.17
CA GLY A 50 -5.97 -17.26 1.01
C GLY A 50 -4.82 -17.07 2.01
N SER A 51 -5.11 -16.53 3.20
CA SER A 51 -4.11 -16.38 4.27
C SER A 51 -3.53 -17.72 4.71
N ALA A 52 -2.21 -17.77 4.89
CA ALA A 52 -1.55 -18.95 5.43
C ALA A 52 -2.10 -19.29 6.81
N TYR A 53 -2.35 -20.58 7.06
CA TYR A 53 -2.92 -21.12 8.30
C TYR A 53 -4.26 -20.48 8.70
N ALA A 54 -4.98 -19.92 7.72
CA ALA A 54 -6.24 -19.21 7.91
C ALA A 54 -6.15 -18.05 8.93
N ILE A 55 -4.97 -17.43 9.10
CA ILE A 55 -4.78 -16.34 10.07
C ILE A 55 -5.55 -15.09 9.62
N ALA A 56 -6.40 -14.59 10.51
CA ALA A 56 -7.20 -13.38 10.32
C ALA A 56 -6.74 -12.21 11.21
N GLY A 57 -5.98 -12.49 12.27
CA GLY A 57 -5.38 -11.48 13.13
C GLY A 57 -4.33 -12.05 14.07
N ILE A 58 -3.33 -11.23 14.40
CA ILE A 58 -2.21 -11.56 15.29
C ILE A 58 -2.02 -10.46 16.34
N CYS A 59 -1.45 -10.82 17.48
CA CYS A 59 -1.07 -9.85 18.51
C CYS A 59 0.45 -9.86 18.77
N ASN A 60 0.94 -8.79 19.36
CA ASN A 60 2.32 -8.74 19.87
C ASN A 60 2.49 -9.70 21.08
N PRO A 61 3.72 -10.05 21.49
CA PRO A 61 3.94 -10.99 22.59
C PRO A 61 3.31 -10.58 23.93
N ASN A 62 3.11 -9.27 24.13
CA ASN A 62 2.47 -8.72 25.32
C ASN A 62 0.93 -8.76 25.25
N GLY A 63 0.35 -9.09 24.09
CA GLY A 63 -1.11 -9.17 23.86
C GLY A 63 -1.85 -7.83 23.89
N ASN A 64 -1.15 -6.69 23.98
CA ASN A 64 -1.76 -5.36 24.12
C ASN A 64 -1.89 -4.60 22.80
N VAL A 65 -1.35 -5.15 21.70
CA VAL A 65 -1.50 -4.63 20.34
C VAL A 65 -1.96 -5.77 19.45
N ILE A 66 -3.02 -5.53 18.67
CA ILE A 66 -3.60 -6.53 17.75
C ILE A 66 -3.71 -5.94 16.35
N ALA A 67 -3.26 -6.71 15.36
CA ALA A 67 -3.54 -6.49 13.95
C ALA A 67 -4.67 -7.42 13.54
N LEU A 68 -5.75 -6.88 12.96
CA LEU A 68 -6.96 -7.61 12.62
C LEU A 68 -7.43 -7.23 11.22
N MET A 69 -7.74 -8.23 10.40
CA MET A 69 -8.27 -8.02 9.04
C MET A 69 -9.81 -7.86 8.99
N PRO A 70 -10.60 -8.64 9.73
CA PRO A 70 -12.04 -8.39 9.84
C PRO A 70 -12.34 -7.02 10.49
N HIS A 71 -13.50 -6.45 10.16
CA HIS A 71 -13.96 -5.15 10.63
C HIS A 71 -15.08 -5.28 11.69
N PRO A 72 -14.77 -5.59 12.96
CA PRO A 72 -15.77 -5.71 14.02
C PRO A 72 -16.53 -4.40 14.28
N GLU A 73 -15.96 -3.25 13.93
CA GLU A 73 -16.60 -1.95 14.04
C GLU A 73 -17.74 -1.73 13.02
N ARG A 74 -17.80 -2.54 11.95
CA ARG A 74 -18.81 -2.41 10.88
C ARG A 74 -20.07 -3.25 11.11
N THR A 75 -20.20 -3.89 12.26
CA THR A 75 -21.38 -4.71 12.59
C THR A 75 -21.66 -4.71 14.08
N GLU A 76 -22.94 -4.76 14.45
CA GLU A 76 -23.36 -4.94 15.84
C GLU A 76 -22.90 -6.30 16.41
N LEU A 77 -22.64 -7.30 15.55
CA LEU A 77 -22.10 -8.60 15.97
C LEU A 77 -20.64 -8.52 16.46
N GLY A 78 -19.95 -7.41 16.18
CA GLY A 78 -18.58 -7.14 16.63
C GLY A 78 -18.51 -6.70 18.08
N ASP A 79 -19.62 -6.41 18.75
CA ASP A 79 -19.64 -6.03 20.16
C ASP A 79 -19.02 -7.11 21.08
N ARG A 80 -19.11 -8.39 20.69
CA ARG A 80 -18.42 -9.49 21.40
C ARG A 80 -16.90 -9.33 21.40
N TYR A 81 -16.32 -8.78 20.34
CA TYR A 81 -14.89 -8.49 20.25
C TYR A 81 -14.51 -7.36 21.22
N PHE A 82 -15.24 -6.25 21.21
CA PHE A 82 -14.96 -5.11 22.09
C PHE A 82 -15.16 -5.43 23.57
N ARG A 83 -16.19 -6.22 23.91
CA ARG A 83 -16.38 -6.73 25.28
C ARG A 83 -15.24 -7.62 25.73
N SER A 84 -14.70 -8.46 24.83
CA SER A 84 -13.53 -9.29 25.13
C SER A 84 -12.30 -8.43 25.44
N ILE A 85 -12.03 -7.41 24.63
CA ILE A 85 -10.93 -6.46 24.87
C ILE A 85 -11.11 -5.74 26.21
N LYS A 86 -12.31 -5.23 26.48
CA LYS A 86 -12.61 -4.56 27.75
C LYS A 86 -12.32 -5.49 28.94
N GLY A 87 -12.81 -6.73 28.89
CA GLY A 87 -12.54 -7.72 29.92
C GLY A 87 -11.05 -8.02 30.06
N TRP A 88 -10.30 -8.09 28.95
CA TRP A 88 -8.86 -8.27 28.99
C TRP A 88 -8.15 -7.10 29.68
N ILE A 89 -8.50 -5.85 29.35
CA ILE A 89 -7.93 -4.64 29.96
C ILE A 89 -8.21 -4.62 31.47
N GLU A 90 -9.47 -4.85 31.86
CA GLU A 90 -9.90 -4.82 33.26
C GLU A 90 -9.19 -5.89 34.10
N ASN A 91 -8.98 -7.09 33.53
CA ASN A 91 -8.26 -8.18 34.20
C ASN A 91 -6.72 -8.03 34.16
N THR A 92 -6.18 -7.26 33.22
CA THR A 92 -4.73 -7.08 33.02
C THR A 92 -4.20 -5.82 33.73
N ALA A 93 -5.05 -4.94 34.26
CA ALA A 93 -4.67 -3.72 34.99
C ALA A 93 -3.75 -3.94 36.21
N SER A 94 -3.53 -5.20 36.66
CA SER A 94 -2.55 -5.56 37.70
C SER A 94 -1.17 -6.00 37.16
N ARG A 95 -0.98 -6.13 35.85
CA ARG A 95 0.32 -6.44 35.24
C ARG A 95 0.92 -5.16 34.68
N THR A 96 1.99 -4.67 35.31
CA THR A 96 2.81 -3.59 34.79
C THR A 96 3.35 -4.02 33.43
N THR A 97 2.69 -3.59 32.35
CA THR A 97 3.17 -3.77 30.98
C THR A 97 4.47 -2.97 30.88
N ARG A 98 5.61 -3.66 30.97
CA ARG A 98 6.85 -3.13 30.42
C ARG A 98 6.60 -2.98 28.92
N VAL A 99 6.28 -1.76 28.50
CA VAL A 99 6.40 -1.35 27.11
C VAL A 99 7.77 -1.84 26.67
N TYR A 100 7.80 -2.62 25.59
CA TYR A 100 9.04 -3.14 25.03
C TYR A 100 9.92 -1.93 24.68
N ALA A 101 10.85 -1.57 25.56
CA ALA A 101 11.90 -0.58 25.30
C ALA A 101 13.08 -1.23 24.57
N GLY A 102 12.81 -2.37 23.90
CA GLY A 102 13.80 -3.30 23.40
C GLY A 102 13.96 -3.21 21.89
N GLY A 103 14.84 -2.31 21.51
CA GLY A 103 15.37 -2.11 20.18
C GLY A 103 15.91 -0.69 20.12
N THR A 104 17.23 -0.51 20.18
CA THR A 104 17.80 0.70 19.61
C THR A 104 17.27 0.77 18.20
N ASP A 105 16.42 1.75 17.98
CA ASP A 105 15.82 2.07 16.70
C ASP A 105 16.99 2.45 15.79
N THR A 106 17.67 1.46 15.22
CA THR A 106 18.59 1.67 14.10
C THR A 106 17.71 1.90 12.88
N ARG A 107 16.81 2.88 12.96
CA ARG A 107 16.18 3.47 11.79
C ARG A 107 17.27 4.25 11.10
N SER A 108 17.96 3.55 10.23
CA SER A 108 18.86 4.17 9.26
C SER A 108 18.06 5.21 8.50
N ALA A 109 18.64 6.39 8.31
CA ALA A 109 18.06 7.39 7.42
C ALA A 109 17.73 6.73 6.08
N VAL A 110 16.45 6.77 5.68
CA VAL A 110 16.03 6.25 4.39
C VAL A 110 16.59 7.16 3.31
N GLN A 111 17.66 6.72 2.66
CA GLN A 111 18.27 7.47 1.58
C GLN A 111 17.55 7.13 0.28
N LEU A 112 16.77 8.08 -0.26
CA LEU A 112 16.16 7.91 -1.56
C LEU A 112 17.24 7.89 -2.64
N ALA A 113 17.23 6.86 -3.47
CA ALA A 113 18.04 6.84 -4.68
C ALA A 113 17.38 7.72 -5.77
N ALA A 114 18.22 8.41 -6.54
CA ALA A 114 17.77 9.01 -7.79
C ALA A 114 17.60 7.90 -8.83
N CYS A 115 16.42 7.82 -9.44
CA CYS A 115 16.22 6.94 -10.58
C CYS A 115 16.60 7.69 -11.86
N ALA A 116 17.51 7.13 -12.65
CA ALA A 116 17.73 7.61 -14.01
C ALA A 116 16.41 7.49 -14.79
N PRO A 117 15.94 8.56 -15.45
CA PRO A 117 14.71 8.50 -16.22
C PRO A 117 14.89 7.51 -17.37
N ALA A 118 13.86 6.71 -17.64
CA ALA A 118 13.89 5.87 -18.83
C ALA A 118 13.86 6.75 -20.09
N LEU A 119 14.36 6.24 -21.22
CA LEU A 119 14.34 6.97 -22.49
C LEU A 119 12.92 7.43 -22.87
N GLN A 120 11.93 6.59 -22.54
CA GLN A 120 10.52 6.84 -22.75
C GLN A 120 9.71 6.23 -21.60
N GLU A 121 8.70 6.95 -21.15
CA GLU A 121 7.88 6.58 -19.99
C GLU A 121 6.42 6.89 -20.26
N VAL A 122 5.53 6.06 -19.71
CA VAL A 122 4.08 6.26 -19.75
C VAL A 122 3.56 6.49 -18.34
N PHE A 123 2.75 7.53 -18.19
CA PHE A 123 2.01 7.85 -16.97
C PHE A 123 0.52 7.74 -17.26
N ILE A 124 -0.21 6.95 -16.48
CA ILE A 124 -1.67 6.83 -16.61
C ILE A 124 -2.31 7.52 -15.42
N ASP A 125 -3.06 8.58 -15.71
CA ASP A 125 -3.91 9.29 -14.78
C ASP A 125 -5.33 8.73 -14.83
N THR A 126 -5.88 8.33 -13.69
CA THR A 126 -7.29 7.97 -13.56
C THR A 126 -8.13 9.23 -13.34
N ILE A 127 -9.07 9.48 -14.26
CA ILE A 127 -10.03 10.59 -14.22
C ILE A 127 -11.09 10.37 -13.12
N ILE A 128 -11.34 9.11 -12.76
CA ILE A 128 -12.24 8.75 -11.65
C ILE A 128 -11.58 8.97 -10.29
N VAL A 129 -12.41 9.21 -9.27
CA VAL A 129 -11.95 9.41 -7.89
C VAL A 129 -11.23 8.17 -7.38
N ASN A 130 -9.97 8.34 -7.02
CA ASN A 130 -9.16 7.32 -6.38
C ASN A 130 -9.29 7.46 -4.84
N ASN A 131 -9.96 6.50 -4.19
CA ASN A 131 -10.15 6.52 -2.74
C ASN A 131 -8.85 6.28 -1.98
N GLU A 132 -7.90 5.53 -2.56
CA GLU A 132 -6.58 5.31 -1.97
C GLU A 132 -5.79 6.62 -1.97
N GLU A 133 -5.74 7.32 -3.10
CA GLU A 133 -5.13 8.66 -3.21
C GLU A 133 -5.65 9.60 -2.11
N ARG A 134 -6.98 9.69 -1.92
CA ARG A 134 -7.58 10.54 -0.89
C ARG A 134 -7.23 10.11 0.52
N THR A 135 -7.22 8.80 0.78
CA THR A 135 -6.92 8.25 2.11
C THR A 135 -5.45 8.52 2.46
N VAL A 136 -4.54 8.25 1.52
CA VAL A 136 -3.10 8.52 1.66
C VAL A 136 -2.85 10.01 1.82
N GLU A 137 -3.50 10.86 1.03
CA GLU A 137 -3.37 12.32 1.13
C GLU A 137 -3.87 12.84 2.49
N GLN A 138 -5.04 12.40 2.95
CA GLN A 138 -5.61 12.83 4.23
C GLN A 138 -4.71 12.44 5.40
N ALA A 139 -4.19 11.22 5.41
CA ALA A 139 -3.29 10.78 6.47
C ALA A 139 -1.91 11.47 6.37
N ALA A 140 -1.36 11.69 5.18
CA ALA A 140 -0.12 12.46 4.99
C ALA A 140 -0.25 13.92 5.42
N ARG A 141 -1.43 14.54 5.25
CA ARG A 141 -1.69 15.91 5.68
C ARG A 141 -1.64 16.13 7.19
N SER A 142 -1.72 15.07 7.99
CA SER A 142 -1.45 15.16 9.43
C SER A 142 0.00 15.54 9.72
N LEU A 143 0.92 15.22 8.79
CA LEU A 143 2.34 15.56 8.86
C LEU A 143 2.67 16.80 8.00
N LEU A 144 2.06 16.90 6.81
CA LEU A 144 2.32 17.94 5.81
C LEU A 144 1.02 18.61 5.38
N SER A 145 0.57 19.63 6.12
CA SER A 145 -0.77 20.22 5.96
C SER A 145 -1.05 20.81 4.57
N SER A 146 -0.02 21.28 3.86
CA SER A 146 -0.12 21.85 2.51
C SER A 146 -0.06 20.80 1.39
N LEU A 147 0.21 19.53 1.71
CA LEU A 147 0.40 18.48 0.72
C LEU A 147 -0.84 18.29 -0.15
N ARG A 148 -0.58 18.26 -1.46
CA ARG A 148 -1.51 17.76 -2.47
C ARG A 148 -0.88 16.58 -3.16
N LEU A 149 -1.59 15.46 -3.22
CA LEU A 149 -1.08 14.20 -3.76
C LEU A 149 -1.92 13.77 -4.96
N LYS A 150 -1.23 13.36 -6.02
CA LYS A 150 -1.81 12.74 -7.21
C LYS A 150 -1.12 11.42 -7.46
N GLN A 151 -1.88 10.34 -7.56
CA GLN A 151 -1.37 9.00 -7.86
C GLN A 151 -1.53 8.70 -9.35
N LEU A 152 -0.46 8.23 -9.98
CA LEU A 152 -0.40 7.84 -11.39
C LEU A 152 0.16 6.42 -11.48
N LYS A 153 -0.27 5.65 -12.49
CA LYS A 153 0.48 4.44 -12.89
C LYS A 153 1.68 4.89 -13.70
N TYR A 154 2.85 4.31 -13.44
CA TYR A 154 4.11 4.59 -14.11
C TYR A 154 4.61 3.35 -14.82
N ILE A 155 4.99 3.46 -16.09
CA ILE A 155 5.40 2.32 -16.91
C ILE A 155 6.63 2.73 -17.74
N PRO A 156 7.81 2.14 -17.47
CA PRO A 156 8.97 2.33 -18.34
C PRO A 156 8.82 1.43 -19.57
N VAL A 157 8.88 2.00 -20.77
CA VAL A 157 8.67 1.24 -22.02
C VAL A 157 9.57 1.75 -23.14
N SER A 158 10.08 0.83 -23.96
CA SER A 158 10.88 1.17 -25.14
C SER A 158 10.04 1.78 -26.26
N ASN A 159 8.78 1.34 -26.40
CA ASN A 159 7.84 1.81 -27.42
C ASN A 159 6.44 2.11 -26.81
N PRO A 160 6.20 3.34 -26.33
CA PRO A 160 4.93 3.77 -25.75
C PRO A 160 3.72 3.59 -26.67
N ALA A 161 3.87 3.93 -27.96
CA ALA A 161 2.76 3.89 -28.91
C ALA A 161 2.27 2.46 -29.16
N GLU A 162 3.19 1.51 -29.29
CA GLU A 162 2.88 0.09 -29.38
C GLU A 162 2.21 -0.40 -28.09
N TYR A 163 2.81 -0.13 -26.93
CA TYR A 163 2.26 -0.52 -25.63
C TYR A 163 0.82 0.00 -25.41
N LEU A 164 0.60 1.30 -25.64
CA LEU A 164 -0.71 1.94 -25.49
C LEU A 164 -1.72 1.50 -26.56
N SER A 165 -1.25 1.01 -27.71
CA SER A 165 -2.12 0.45 -28.74
C SER A 165 -2.62 -0.95 -28.39
N HIS A 166 -1.83 -1.73 -27.63
CA HIS A 166 -2.15 -3.08 -27.18
C HIS A 166 -2.91 -3.14 -25.84
N LEU A 167 -2.98 -2.05 -25.10
CA LEU A 167 -3.82 -1.94 -23.90
C LEU A 167 -5.32 -2.06 -24.27
N ALA A 168 -5.81 -3.30 -24.31
CA ALA A 168 -7.17 -3.66 -24.69
C ALA A 168 -8.27 -2.96 -23.85
N ASN A 169 -7.90 -2.43 -22.68
CA ASN A 169 -8.81 -1.84 -21.69
C ASN A 169 -8.60 -0.33 -21.43
N PHE A 170 -7.78 0.38 -22.22
CA PHE A 170 -7.59 1.82 -22.02
C PHE A 170 -8.91 2.57 -22.30
N ASN A 171 -9.53 3.11 -21.25
CA ASN A 171 -10.80 3.81 -21.38
C ASN A 171 -10.55 5.33 -21.39
N PRO A 172 -10.63 6.02 -22.54
CA PRO A 172 -10.38 7.47 -22.61
C PRO A 172 -11.33 8.32 -21.75
N ASN A 173 -12.49 7.79 -21.37
CA ASN A 173 -13.43 8.50 -20.51
C ASN A 173 -13.08 8.37 -19.03
N LYS A 174 -12.18 7.45 -18.66
CA LYS A 174 -11.78 7.15 -17.27
C LYS A 174 -10.28 7.30 -17.04
N GLU A 175 -9.48 7.31 -18.10
CA GLU A 175 -8.01 7.32 -18.03
C GLU A 175 -7.43 8.29 -19.06
N ALA A 176 -6.37 8.98 -18.69
CA ALA A 176 -5.55 9.79 -19.57
C ALA A 176 -4.10 9.27 -19.51
N ALA A 177 -3.54 8.91 -20.65
CA ALA A 177 -2.15 8.48 -20.76
C ALA A 177 -1.29 9.65 -21.23
N TYR A 178 -0.17 9.84 -20.54
CA TYR A 178 0.84 10.83 -20.84
C TYR A 178 2.17 10.13 -21.11
N ILE A 179 2.88 10.57 -22.12
CA ILE A 179 4.15 10.00 -22.54
C ILE A 179 5.22 11.07 -22.33
N ARG A 180 6.25 10.75 -21.55
CA ARG A 180 7.39 11.64 -21.34
C ARG A 180 8.54 11.20 -22.24
N ARG A 181 9.02 12.11 -23.10
CA ARG A 181 10.17 11.89 -23.99
C ARG A 181 11.08 13.12 -23.91
N GLN A 182 12.35 12.93 -23.55
CA GLN A 182 13.37 14.00 -23.52
C GLN A 182 12.89 15.29 -22.80
N GLY A 183 12.15 15.14 -21.70
CA GLY A 183 11.63 16.27 -20.91
C GLY A 183 10.35 16.92 -21.45
N ARG A 184 9.83 16.50 -22.61
CA ARG A 184 8.52 16.93 -23.12
C ARG A 184 7.44 15.93 -22.76
N LEU A 185 6.23 16.45 -22.53
CA LEU A 185 5.05 15.66 -22.20
C LEU A 185 4.08 15.64 -23.38
N TYR A 186 3.63 14.44 -23.75
CA TYR A 186 2.66 14.22 -24.81
C TYR A 186 1.45 13.52 -24.22
N ARG A 187 0.25 13.84 -24.71
CA ARG A 187 -0.98 13.14 -24.36
C ARG A 187 -1.29 12.13 -25.46
N TRP A 188 -1.55 10.89 -25.06
CA TRP A 188 -1.97 9.86 -25.99
C TRP A 188 -3.43 10.05 -26.39
N ASN A 189 -3.69 10.02 -27.70
CA ASN A 189 -5.02 10.00 -28.26
C ASN A 189 -5.36 8.57 -28.70
N PRO A 190 -6.20 7.83 -27.95
CA PRO A 190 -6.49 6.43 -28.27
C PRO A 190 -7.38 6.26 -29.51
N ARG A 191 -8.05 7.33 -29.98
CA ARG A 191 -8.92 7.27 -31.16
C ARG A 191 -8.11 7.35 -32.44
N THR A 192 -7.18 8.30 -32.51
CA THR A 192 -6.30 8.50 -33.67
C THR A 192 -5.02 7.68 -33.58
N LYS A 193 -4.71 7.11 -32.40
CA LYS A 193 -3.45 6.43 -32.09
C LYS A 193 -2.24 7.35 -32.31
N THR A 194 -2.40 8.63 -31.96
CA THR A 194 -1.37 9.66 -32.09
C THR A 194 -1.00 10.25 -30.73
N GLU A 195 0.16 10.91 -30.69
CA GLU A 195 0.67 11.62 -29.52
C GLU A 195 0.59 13.12 -29.79
N ASP A 196 -0.19 13.84 -28.98
CA ASP A 196 -0.34 15.29 -29.09
C ASP A 196 0.50 15.97 -28.01
N LEU A 197 1.21 17.05 -28.32
CA LEU A 197 1.98 17.79 -27.32
C LEU A 197 1.05 18.28 -26.19
N SER A 198 1.44 18.09 -24.93
CA SER A 198 0.61 18.40 -23.78
C SER A 198 1.24 19.46 -22.88
N GLU A 199 0.45 20.48 -22.55
CA GLU A 199 0.78 21.49 -21.52
C GLU A 199 0.28 21.09 -20.12
N SER A 200 -0.11 19.81 -19.95
CA SER A 200 -0.63 19.31 -18.68
C SER A 200 0.40 19.46 -17.56
N SER A 201 -0.02 20.02 -16.42
CA SER A 201 0.78 20.12 -15.20
C SER A 201 0.75 18.86 -14.34
N VAL A 202 0.24 17.73 -14.87
CA VAL A 202 0.08 16.46 -14.12
C VAL A 202 1.39 15.94 -13.52
N LEU A 203 2.56 16.32 -14.06
CA LEU A 203 3.89 15.97 -13.55
C LEU A 203 4.66 17.16 -12.93
N SER A 204 4.00 18.30 -12.65
CA SER A 204 4.64 19.54 -12.21
C SER A 204 5.16 19.53 -10.75
N GLY A 205 4.84 18.49 -9.98
CA GLY A 205 5.26 18.32 -8.59
C GLY A 205 6.48 17.43 -8.40
N ILE A 206 6.83 17.19 -7.13
CA ILE A 206 7.87 16.22 -6.76
C ILE A 206 7.31 14.82 -7.01
N LYS A 207 8.02 14.03 -7.81
CA LYS A 207 7.61 12.68 -8.23
C LYS A 207 8.34 11.64 -7.38
N LEU A 208 7.60 10.91 -6.54
CA LEU A 208 8.10 9.72 -5.87
C LEU A 208 7.58 8.47 -6.58
N LEU A 209 8.51 7.66 -7.05
CA LEU A 209 8.21 6.34 -7.59
C LEU A 209 8.25 5.33 -6.46
N ARG A 210 7.18 4.55 -6.36
CA ARG A 210 7.09 3.33 -5.58
C ARG A 210 7.07 2.15 -6.55
N ARG A 211 8.04 1.25 -6.40
CA ARG A 211 8.12 0.00 -7.17
C ARG A 211 7.97 -1.16 -6.21
N ASP A 212 7.06 -2.07 -6.53
CA ASP A 212 6.70 -3.16 -5.62
C ASP A 212 7.71 -4.32 -5.61
N GLN A 213 8.70 -4.35 -6.53
CA GLN A 213 9.85 -5.28 -6.50
C GLN A 213 11.14 -4.67 -7.12
N PRO A 214 12.35 -5.05 -6.65
CA PRO A 214 13.62 -4.72 -7.30
C PRO A 214 13.88 -5.65 -8.50
N TYR A 215 13.73 -5.10 -9.70
CA TYR A 215 14.23 -5.56 -11.02
C TYR A 215 14.19 -7.07 -11.34
N GLU A 216 13.21 -7.47 -12.14
CA GLU A 216 13.31 -8.56 -13.13
C GLU A 216 12.66 -8.07 -14.44
N ALA A 217 13.49 -7.52 -15.35
CA ALA A 217 13.17 -7.18 -16.75
C ALA A 217 12.09 -6.11 -17.07
N ASP A 218 12.19 -5.57 -18.29
CA ASP A 218 11.42 -4.44 -18.82
C ASP A 218 9.89 -4.62 -18.72
N GLY A 219 9.19 -3.57 -18.25
CA GLY A 219 7.75 -3.41 -18.50
C GLY A 219 6.81 -3.53 -17.28
N ASP A 220 7.33 -3.78 -16.07
CA ASP A 220 6.45 -3.87 -14.90
C ASP A 220 5.93 -2.48 -14.45
N PRO A 221 4.61 -2.33 -14.25
CA PRO A 221 4.01 -1.06 -13.83
C PRO A 221 4.35 -0.76 -12.37
N GLY A 222 4.67 0.49 -12.09
CA GLY A 222 4.82 1.03 -10.74
C GLY A 222 3.78 2.10 -10.42
N ILE A 223 3.85 2.61 -9.19
CA ILE A 223 3.02 3.74 -8.74
C ILE A 223 3.91 4.99 -8.67
N CYS A 224 3.45 6.09 -9.26
CA CYS A 224 4.08 7.40 -9.13
C CYS A 224 3.16 8.31 -8.32
N PHE A 225 3.70 8.89 -7.26
CA PHE A 225 3.05 9.95 -6.50
C PHE A 225 3.63 11.30 -6.92
N VAL A 226 2.78 12.17 -7.47
CA VAL A 226 3.13 13.56 -7.78
C VAL A 226 2.61 14.43 -6.64
N MET A 227 3.52 15.09 -5.95
CA MET A 227 3.23 15.86 -4.75
C MET A 227 3.51 17.33 -4.94
N ASN A 228 2.56 18.16 -4.53
CA ASN A 228 2.61 19.60 -4.62
C ASN A 228 2.43 20.23 -3.24
N GLY A 229 2.91 21.48 -3.09
CA GLY A 229 2.79 22.24 -1.85
C GLY A 229 3.78 21.80 -0.76
N VAL A 230 4.81 21.03 -1.11
CA VAL A 230 5.83 20.49 -0.21
C VAL A 230 7.21 20.54 -0.87
N THR A 231 8.25 20.58 -0.05
CA THR A 231 9.65 20.57 -0.48
C THR A 231 10.23 19.16 -0.43
N THR A 232 11.34 18.96 -1.15
CA THR A 232 12.08 17.68 -1.09
C THR A 232 12.57 17.39 0.33
N GLN A 233 12.94 18.42 1.10
CA GLN A 233 13.39 18.26 2.48
C GLN A 233 12.28 17.75 3.40
N GLU A 234 11.07 18.30 3.28
CA GLU A 234 9.90 17.84 4.04
C GLU A 234 9.52 16.39 3.68
N LEU A 235 9.57 16.04 2.39
CA LEU A 235 9.26 14.69 1.90
C LEU A 235 10.31 13.64 2.28
N THR A 236 11.57 14.06 2.42
CA THR A 236 12.67 13.18 2.84
C THR A 236 12.82 13.09 4.35
N SER A 237 11.95 13.75 5.11
CA SER A 237 11.88 13.55 6.54
C SER A 237 11.48 12.11 6.86
N GLN A 238 12.10 11.53 7.88
CA GLN A 238 11.92 10.12 8.24
C GLN A 238 10.45 9.75 8.45
N HIS A 239 9.67 10.60 9.12
CA HIS A 239 8.26 10.34 9.41
C HIS A 239 7.39 10.30 8.15
N VAL A 240 7.72 11.13 7.15
CA VAL A 240 7.00 11.17 5.87
C VAL A 240 7.39 9.98 4.99
N LEU A 241 8.67 9.58 5.03
CA LEU A 241 9.13 8.39 4.33
C LEU A 241 8.59 7.10 4.90
N GLU A 242 8.45 6.97 6.23
CA GLU A 242 7.77 5.83 6.87
C GLU A 242 6.28 5.77 6.44
N PHE A 243 5.66 6.93 6.23
CA PHE A 243 4.28 7.00 5.77
C PHE A 243 4.10 6.50 4.33
N PHE A 244 5.03 6.86 3.42
CA PHE A 244 4.97 6.42 2.02
C PHE A 244 5.66 5.07 1.74
N GLY A 245 6.60 4.69 2.60
CA GLY A 245 7.42 3.49 2.50
C GLY A 245 6.90 2.42 3.43
N ASN A 246 6.09 1.52 2.89
CA ASN A 246 5.84 0.26 3.57
C ASN A 246 7.17 -0.53 3.65
N PRO A 247 7.64 -0.94 4.85
CA PRO A 247 8.89 -1.70 5.01
C PRO A 247 8.86 -3.09 4.37
N HIS A 248 7.69 -3.57 3.94
CA HIS A 248 7.57 -4.81 3.18
C HIS A 248 7.72 -4.54 1.67
N ALA A 249 8.96 -4.68 1.19
CA ALA A 249 9.38 -4.92 -0.21
C ALA A 249 9.35 -3.76 -1.25
N SER A 250 8.90 -2.54 -0.93
CA SER A 250 8.87 -1.47 -1.94
C SER A 250 10.11 -0.56 -1.93
N THR A 251 10.74 -0.34 -3.09
CA THR A 251 11.81 0.65 -3.24
C THR A 251 11.21 2.00 -3.61
N LEU A 252 11.49 3.04 -2.81
CA LEU A 252 11.15 4.43 -3.12
C LEU A 252 12.29 5.11 -3.86
N SER A 253 11.97 5.87 -4.90
CA SER A 253 12.95 6.63 -5.69
C SER A 253 12.39 7.99 -6.10
N VAL A 254 13.26 9.00 -6.17
CA VAL A 254 12.88 10.29 -6.75
C VAL A 254 13.05 10.20 -8.27
N LEU A 255 11.99 10.56 -9.01
CA LEU A 255 12.06 10.68 -10.46
C LEU A 255 12.41 12.13 -10.83
N GLN A 256 13.61 12.33 -11.37
CA GLN A 256 14.06 13.63 -11.88
C GLN A 256 13.40 13.93 -13.25
#